data_AF-A0A193LBV2-F1
#
_entry.id   AF-A0A193LBV2-F1
#
_cell.length_a   1.000
_cell.length_b   1.000
_cell.length_c   1.000
_cell.angle_alpha   90.00
_cell.angle_beta   90.00
_cell.angle_gamma   90.00
#
_symmetry.space_group_name_H-M   'P 1'
#
loop_
_entity.id
_entity.type
_entity.pdbx_description
1 polymer ?
#
loop_
_entity_poly.entity_id
_entity_poly.type
_entity_poly.pdbx_seq_one_letter_code
_entity_poly.pdbx_strand_id
1 'polypeptide(L)'
;MKNSKYVIGAVLIAAVAGFFIWSQTREQASDSGESRAMMPTYRAAGVEVGIATDPQVPKVGENRLIVELRTPDGEPVTPGDIEAYAEMPAMGAMPAMRAPAGLEQTGPDRFEGTLDLSMRGEWPLTLTFTGSSGQPARLQFDLATDRGDMPISSGGEAVDGGSDAAAAADGLPRYRAGKYEIAVGIEPETARVGENRLVLEVMDADGNPVDDMDIDAFAQMPAMGAMPAMRAPAGLERTGPGRYEGTVDLSMRGEWPLTIQLGDRRVQFDLATDRKGLTVATGATPVGAAAAPAAEGPVVTIDNRRRQMIGVTTGLATHRDLVKSIRAVGEVTVDETRLSEVALKYDGYIGDLKADYVGMPVEQGQVLFTVYSPELLAAQDEYLEVRRRRSAATGGDSLLRAARQRLRLWDMSEAEIAALERRGSPLEYVPIHAPQSGTLIERHIADGSAAKKLQPLLSIADLSRVWVEAEVFEGDLELLQEGMQADVLLPNLPGRRYPARVEYVYPTLDGRTRTGRVRLSLDNSGGELKPAMYAEVSLQANLGHRLSVPEESIIFAGKSRVVFVDLGGGRLQPRRIRTGRQAGEFVEVLDGLALNDTVVTSGNFLIAAETRLKAGIDQW
;
A
#
# COMPACT_ATOMS: atom_id res chain seq x y z
N MET A 1 60.16 19.18 -40.20
CA MET A 1 60.45 20.63 -40.09
C MET A 1 59.87 21.13 -38.78
N LYS A 2 60.74 21.37 -37.78
CA LYS A 2 60.91 22.63 -37.00
C LYS A 2 59.65 23.09 -36.23
N ASN A 3 59.64 23.09 -34.89
CA ASN A 3 60.21 24.11 -33.98
C ASN A 3 59.68 25.53 -34.29
N SER A 4 59.30 26.43 -33.37
CA SER A 4 59.52 26.55 -31.93
C SER A 4 59.06 27.98 -31.52
N LYS A 5 58.51 28.13 -30.31
CA LYS A 5 58.76 29.20 -29.30
C LYS A 5 58.69 30.71 -29.63
N TYR A 6 57.95 31.40 -28.74
CA TYR A 6 58.18 32.73 -28.15
C TYR A 6 58.02 33.93 -29.12
N VAL A 7 57.40 35.05 -28.74
CA VAL A 7 57.97 36.19 -27.98
C VAL A 7 56.79 37.18 -27.81
N ILE A 8 56.30 37.44 -26.59
CA ILE A 8 56.62 38.62 -25.74
C ILE A 8 56.23 39.96 -26.39
N GLY A 9 55.27 40.67 -25.80
CA GLY A 9 55.08 42.10 -26.11
C GLY A 9 53.69 42.70 -25.90
N ALA A 10 53.02 42.48 -24.76
CA ALA A 10 51.93 43.34 -24.30
C ALA A 10 51.78 43.28 -22.77
N VAL A 11 52.89 43.48 -22.05
CA VAL A 11 52.91 43.85 -20.64
C VAL A 11 53.48 45.26 -20.60
N LEU A 12 52.62 46.27 -20.44
CA LEU A 12 52.89 47.63 -19.94
C LEU A 12 51.75 48.53 -20.43
N ILE A 13 50.62 48.50 -19.72
CA ILE A 13 49.60 49.55 -19.49
C ILE A 13 48.38 48.82 -18.88
N ALA A 14 48.57 48.23 -17.70
CA ALA A 14 47.50 47.81 -16.78
C ALA A 14 48.01 47.62 -15.34
N ALA A 15 49.26 48.04 -15.06
CA ALA A 15 49.95 47.84 -13.78
C ALA A 15 49.84 49.03 -12.81
N VAL A 16 48.94 50.00 -13.07
CA VAL A 16 48.72 51.16 -12.18
C VAL A 16 47.25 51.35 -11.78
N ALA A 17 46.29 50.65 -12.41
CA ALA A 17 44.89 50.63 -11.96
C ALA A 17 44.59 49.48 -10.97
N GLY A 18 45.42 48.43 -10.95
CA GLY A 18 45.24 47.24 -10.12
C GLY A 18 45.75 47.37 -8.67
N PHE A 19 46.31 48.51 -8.26
CA PHE A 19 46.84 48.71 -6.90
C PHE A 19 46.13 49.84 -6.13
N PHE A 20 45.26 50.63 -6.79
CA PHE A 20 44.50 51.72 -6.16
C PHE A 20 42.99 51.42 -6.01
N ILE A 21 42.50 50.32 -6.62
CA ILE A 21 41.19 49.73 -6.32
C ILE A 21 41.35 48.56 -5.32
N TRP A 22 42.58 48.33 -4.83
CA TRP A 22 42.93 47.32 -3.83
C TRP A 22 42.96 47.88 -2.39
N SER A 23 42.62 49.15 -2.17
CA SER A 23 42.64 49.79 -0.84
C SER A 23 41.34 50.46 -0.40
N GLN A 24 40.20 50.21 -1.06
CA GLN A 24 38.87 50.65 -0.59
C GLN A 24 37.85 49.52 -0.41
N THR A 25 38.26 48.26 -0.51
CA THR A 25 37.38 47.09 -0.31
C THR A 25 37.68 46.34 0.99
N ARG A 26 38.14 47.05 2.03
CA ARG A 26 38.42 46.49 3.36
C ARG A 26 37.63 47.12 4.50
N GLU A 27 36.53 47.80 4.18
CA GLU A 27 35.56 48.35 5.13
C GLU A 27 34.13 48.08 4.62
N GLN A 28 33.82 46.79 4.43
CA GLN A 28 32.48 46.19 4.57
C GLN A 28 32.63 44.67 4.46
N ALA A 29 33.60 44.14 5.19
CA ALA A 29 33.72 42.72 5.52
C ALA A 29 33.52 42.60 7.02
N SER A 30 32.30 42.87 7.47
CA SER A 30 31.82 42.63 8.83
C SER A 30 30.30 42.68 8.86
N ASP A 31 29.62 41.81 8.11
CA ASP A 31 28.24 41.41 8.47
C ASP A 31 27.72 40.12 7.81
N SER A 32 28.59 39.25 7.30
CA SER A 32 28.17 37.98 6.65
C SER A 32 28.19 36.77 7.60
N GLY A 33 28.27 37.02 8.91
CA GLY A 33 28.34 35.99 9.95
C GLY A 33 27.07 35.85 10.82
N GLU A 34 26.16 36.82 10.81
CA GLU A 34 25.05 36.90 11.79
C GLU A 34 23.66 36.51 11.26
N SER A 35 23.50 36.16 9.99
CA SER A 35 22.19 35.80 9.39
C SER A 35 22.04 34.34 8.95
N ARG A 36 22.94 33.45 9.40
CA ARG A 36 22.92 32.00 9.03
C ARG A 36 22.33 31.10 10.12
N ALA A 37 22.05 31.63 11.31
CA ALA A 37 21.71 30.86 12.51
C ALA A 37 20.19 30.66 12.75
N MET A 38 19.32 31.02 11.79
CA MET A 38 17.86 31.09 12.04
C MET A 38 17.01 30.54 10.88
N MET A 39 17.53 29.55 10.13
CA MET A 39 16.76 28.82 9.12
C MET A 39 16.34 27.43 9.66
N PRO A 40 15.04 27.19 9.92
CA PRO A 40 14.55 25.87 10.28
C PRO A 40 14.89 24.86 9.18
N THR A 41 15.37 23.68 9.58
CA THR A 41 15.81 22.63 8.66
C THR A 41 14.88 21.43 8.75
N TYR A 42 14.52 20.87 7.59
CA TYR A 42 13.57 19.77 7.47
C TYR A 42 14.17 18.63 6.64
N ARG A 43 13.95 17.38 7.02
CA ARG A 43 14.44 16.20 6.30
C ARG A 43 13.36 15.62 5.40
N ALA A 44 13.65 15.50 4.11
CA ALA A 44 12.78 14.88 3.12
C ALA A 44 13.58 14.28 1.95
N ALA A 45 13.18 13.10 1.46
CA ALA A 45 13.83 12.39 0.35
C ALA A 45 15.37 12.26 0.46
N GLY A 46 15.87 12.05 1.70
CA GLY A 46 17.30 11.90 1.96
C GLY A 46 18.10 13.21 1.88
N VAL A 47 17.44 14.36 1.90
CA VAL A 47 18.03 15.71 1.84
C VAL A 47 17.49 16.53 3.03
N GLU A 48 18.34 17.39 3.58
CA GLU A 48 17.99 18.42 4.55
C GLU A 48 17.71 19.75 3.83
N VAL A 49 16.56 20.32 4.13
CA VAL A 49 15.97 21.48 3.46
C VAL A 49 15.84 22.61 4.46
N GLY A 50 16.67 23.63 4.33
CA GLY A 50 16.52 24.90 5.03
C GLY A 50 15.58 25.81 4.25
N ILE A 51 14.64 26.48 4.90
CA ILE A 51 13.74 27.41 4.22
C ILE A 51 13.46 28.65 5.07
N ALA A 52 13.47 29.83 4.44
CA ALA A 52 13.16 31.10 5.10
C ALA A 52 12.69 32.17 4.10
N THR A 53 12.09 33.24 4.63
CA THR A 53 11.72 34.43 3.86
C THR A 53 12.49 35.67 4.33
N ASP A 54 12.66 36.64 3.44
CA ASP A 54 13.16 37.98 3.73
C ASP A 54 12.21 39.04 3.14
N PRO A 55 11.54 39.88 3.96
CA PRO A 55 11.65 39.94 5.43
C PRO A 55 11.16 38.66 6.13
N GLN A 56 11.72 38.39 7.33
CA GLN A 56 11.39 37.21 8.16
C GLN A 56 9.89 37.10 8.46
N VAL A 57 9.21 38.23 8.65
CA VAL A 57 7.75 38.30 8.64
C VAL A 57 7.34 38.67 7.22
N PRO A 58 6.78 37.74 6.42
CA PRO A 58 6.33 38.02 5.06
C PRO A 58 5.31 39.16 5.07
N LYS A 59 5.27 39.97 4.02
CA LYS A 59 4.36 41.11 3.86
C LYS A 59 3.55 40.97 2.58
N VAL A 60 2.51 41.78 2.44
CA VAL A 60 1.81 41.94 1.15
C VAL A 60 2.75 42.57 0.13
N GLY A 61 2.82 42.01 -1.07
CA GLY A 61 3.78 42.36 -2.13
C GLY A 61 4.95 41.39 -2.21
N GLU A 62 6.09 41.86 -2.69
CA GLU A 62 7.30 41.05 -2.92
C GLU A 62 7.97 40.61 -1.59
N ASN A 63 8.23 39.31 -1.50
CA ASN A 63 9.00 38.65 -0.44
C ASN A 63 10.04 37.75 -1.07
N ARG A 64 11.27 37.77 -0.57
CA ARG A 64 12.32 36.87 -1.07
C ARG A 64 12.22 35.53 -0.34
N LEU A 65 12.12 34.42 -1.08
CA LEU A 65 12.18 33.05 -0.57
C LEU A 65 13.60 32.52 -0.72
N ILE A 66 14.16 31.96 0.34
CA ILE A 66 15.50 31.36 0.38
C ILE A 66 15.34 29.88 0.75
N VAL A 67 15.91 28.99 -0.07
CA VAL A 67 15.91 27.54 0.15
C VAL A 67 17.35 27.04 0.14
N GLU A 68 17.76 26.28 1.15
CA GLU A 68 19.04 25.57 1.20
C GLU A 68 18.82 24.04 1.12
N LEU A 69 19.57 23.33 0.28
CA LEU A 69 19.49 21.87 0.14
C LEU A 69 20.84 21.20 0.38
N ARG A 70 20.90 20.29 1.36
CA ARG A 70 22.11 19.55 1.75
C ARG A 70 21.84 18.07 1.99
N THR A 71 22.86 17.22 1.90
CA THR A 71 22.77 15.85 2.42
C THR A 71 22.79 15.87 3.95
N PRO A 72 22.35 14.79 4.62
CA PRO A 72 22.48 14.65 6.07
C PRO A 72 23.94 14.74 6.58
N ASP A 73 24.92 14.50 5.70
CA ASP A 73 26.35 14.63 6.00
C ASP A 73 26.89 16.06 5.72
N GLY A 74 26.02 16.99 5.31
CA GLY A 74 26.33 18.41 5.12
C GLY A 74 26.83 18.79 3.72
N GLU A 75 26.78 17.88 2.74
CA GLU A 75 27.22 18.17 1.37
C GLU A 75 26.11 18.90 0.56
N PRO A 76 26.44 19.90 -0.28
CA PRO A 76 25.46 20.65 -1.07
C PRO A 76 24.75 19.75 -2.11
N VAL A 77 23.43 19.90 -2.25
CA VAL A 77 22.62 19.14 -3.23
C VAL A 77 22.07 20.08 -4.30
N THR A 78 22.38 19.80 -5.57
CA THR A 78 21.75 20.45 -6.72
C THR A 78 20.65 19.55 -7.27
N PRO A 79 19.36 19.83 -7.01
CA PRO A 79 18.25 19.04 -7.54
C PRO A 79 18.13 19.26 -9.07
N GLY A 80 17.62 18.26 -9.78
CA GLY A 80 17.36 18.36 -11.22
C GLY A 80 16.23 19.35 -11.57
N ASP A 81 15.19 19.40 -10.73
CA ASP A 81 14.06 20.32 -10.79
C ASP A 81 13.71 20.78 -9.35
N ILE A 82 13.49 22.09 -9.17
CA ILE A 82 13.02 22.70 -7.92
C ILE A 82 12.00 23.79 -8.23
N GLU A 83 10.83 23.70 -7.61
CA GLU A 83 9.75 24.68 -7.78
C GLU A 83 9.13 25.01 -6.44
N ALA A 84 8.79 26.29 -6.24
CA ALA A 84 8.04 26.73 -5.08
C ALA A 84 6.93 27.70 -5.49
N TYR A 85 5.76 27.57 -4.88
CA TYR A 85 4.65 28.50 -5.05
C TYR A 85 3.81 28.57 -3.79
N ALA A 86 3.35 29.77 -3.44
CA ALA A 86 2.37 29.98 -2.38
C ALA A 86 0.97 30.07 -3.00
N GLU A 87 -0.05 29.51 -2.36
CA GLU A 87 -1.42 29.58 -2.87
C GLU A 87 -2.44 29.96 -1.80
N MET A 88 -3.36 30.86 -2.14
CA MET A 88 -4.52 31.18 -1.32
C MET A 88 -5.73 30.43 -1.89
N PRO A 89 -6.38 29.55 -1.12
CA PRO A 89 -7.54 28.78 -1.60
C PRO A 89 -8.74 29.68 -1.89
N ALA A 90 -9.63 29.21 -2.77
CA ALA A 90 -10.83 29.95 -3.17
C ALA A 90 -11.75 30.21 -1.96
N MET A 91 -12.14 31.46 -1.75
CA MET A 91 -13.06 31.86 -0.68
C MET A 91 -14.31 32.51 -1.28
N GLY A 92 -15.45 31.83 -1.17
CA GLY A 92 -16.73 32.30 -1.69
C GLY A 92 -16.70 32.46 -3.21
N ALA A 93 -16.83 33.71 -3.69
CA ALA A 93 -16.82 34.05 -5.11
C ALA A 93 -15.43 34.38 -5.68
N MET A 94 -14.37 34.37 -4.85
CA MET A 94 -13.01 34.61 -5.32
C MET A 94 -12.32 33.30 -5.73
N PRO A 95 -11.74 33.21 -6.95
CA PRO A 95 -10.96 32.04 -7.36
C PRO A 95 -9.64 31.95 -6.58
N ALA A 96 -9.08 30.74 -6.50
CA ALA A 96 -7.78 30.53 -5.85
C ALA A 96 -6.68 31.33 -6.55
N MET A 97 -5.79 31.94 -5.78
CA MET A 97 -4.66 32.74 -6.29
C MET A 97 -3.36 32.02 -6.02
N ARG A 98 -2.42 32.10 -6.97
CA ARG A 98 -1.09 31.49 -6.86
C ARG A 98 0.00 32.53 -7.05
N ALA A 99 1.00 32.47 -6.20
CA ALA A 99 2.22 33.27 -6.23
C ALA A 99 3.42 32.33 -6.42
N PRO A 100 3.88 32.09 -7.66
CA PRO A 100 5.08 31.30 -7.91
C PRO A 100 6.34 32.06 -7.46
N ALA A 101 7.32 31.34 -6.91
CA ALA A 101 8.56 31.95 -6.41
C ALA A 101 9.64 32.12 -7.49
N GLY A 102 9.67 31.26 -8.52
CA GLY A 102 10.71 31.28 -9.56
C GLY A 102 12.13 31.15 -8.99
N LEU A 103 12.45 30.00 -8.37
CA LEU A 103 13.72 29.78 -7.68
C LEU A 103 14.91 29.69 -8.67
N GLU A 104 15.94 30.50 -8.45
CA GLU A 104 17.22 30.48 -9.15
C GLU A 104 18.37 30.08 -8.22
N GLN A 105 19.33 29.32 -8.71
CA GLN A 105 20.49 28.90 -7.91
C GLN A 105 21.47 30.07 -7.71
N THR A 106 21.63 30.52 -6.47
CA THR A 106 22.53 31.64 -6.10
C THR A 106 23.80 31.17 -5.37
N GLY A 107 23.84 29.91 -4.93
CA GLY A 107 25.01 29.28 -4.30
C GLY A 107 25.03 27.75 -4.51
N PRO A 108 26.08 27.04 -4.02
CA PRO A 108 26.23 25.60 -4.24
C PRO A 108 25.08 24.77 -3.64
N ASP A 109 24.51 25.23 -2.54
CA ASP A 109 23.37 24.64 -1.81
C ASP A 109 22.17 25.59 -1.74
N ARG A 110 22.21 26.78 -2.34
CA ARG A 110 21.25 27.86 -2.08
C ARG A 110 20.48 28.30 -3.32
N PHE A 111 19.17 28.40 -3.18
CA PHE A 111 18.21 28.82 -4.18
C PHE A 111 17.40 30.00 -3.67
N GLU A 112 17.22 31.03 -4.48
CA GLU A 112 16.45 32.22 -4.12
C GLU A 112 15.40 32.54 -5.18
N GLY A 113 14.23 33.01 -4.76
CA GLY A 113 13.15 33.44 -5.65
C GLY A 113 12.28 34.51 -5.00
N THR A 114 11.35 35.08 -5.75
CA THR A 114 10.46 36.16 -5.31
C THR A 114 9.01 35.68 -5.26
N LEU A 115 8.41 35.70 -4.07
CA LEU A 115 6.98 35.45 -3.83
C LEU A 115 6.23 36.79 -3.75
N ASP A 116 5.34 37.05 -4.71
CA ASP A 116 4.43 38.22 -4.67
C ASP A 116 3.08 37.84 -4.03
N LEU A 117 2.93 38.16 -2.75
CA LEU A 117 1.72 37.85 -1.97
C LEU A 117 0.70 38.98 -2.13
N SER A 118 -0.31 38.77 -2.95
CA SER A 118 -1.21 39.85 -3.40
C SER A 118 -2.13 40.45 -2.32
N MET A 119 -2.35 39.73 -1.22
CA MET A 119 -3.23 40.16 -0.12
C MET A 119 -2.78 39.58 1.23
N ARG A 120 -3.25 40.18 2.32
CA ARG A 120 -3.00 39.70 3.68
C ARG A 120 -3.77 38.41 3.95
N GLY A 121 -3.12 37.40 4.53
CA GLY A 121 -3.75 36.16 4.97
C GLY A 121 -2.79 34.97 4.98
N GLU A 122 -3.37 33.77 5.06
CA GLU A 122 -2.65 32.51 4.93
C GLU A 122 -2.41 32.17 3.45
N TRP A 123 -1.16 31.85 3.15
CA TRP A 123 -0.65 31.52 1.82
C TRP A 123 0.18 30.23 1.90
N PRO A 124 -0.42 29.05 2.13
CA PRO A 124 0.31 27.79 2.17
C PRO A 124 1.35 27.68 1.04
N LEU A 125 2.61 27.51 1.41
CA LEU A 125 3.75 27.44 0.51
C LEU A 125 4.03 25.98 0.18
N THR A 126 3.98 25.62 -1.09
CA THR A 126 4.42 24.31 -1.58
C THR A 126 5.83 24.43 -2.15
N LEU A 127 6.73 23.55 -1.74
CA LEU A 127 8.06 23.35 -2.32
C LEU A 127 8.16 21.92 -2.87
N THR A 128 8.51 21.76 -4.14
CA THR A 128 8.76 20.48 -4.77
C THR A 128 10.17 20.43 -5.32
N PHE A 129 10.88 19.32 -5.09
CA PHE A 129 12.22 19.12 -5.61
C PHE A 129 12.51 17.63 -5.82
N THR A 130 13.55 17.32 -6.60
CA THR A 130 14.03 15.94 -6.74
C THR A 130 15.26 15.72 -5.85
N GLY A 131 15.19 14.77 -4.91
CA GLY A 131 16.27 14.44 -3.98
C GLY A 131 17.48 13.77 -4.67
N SER A 132 18.56 13.57 -3.92
CA SER A 132 19.86 13.10 -4.43
C SER A 132 19.82 11.71 -5.11
N SER A 133 18.85 10.86 -4.76
CA SER A 133 18.63 9.53 -5.36
C SER A 133 17.57 9.51 -6.46
N GLY A 134 17.12 10.67 -6.97
CA GLY A 134 16.09 10.78 -8.00
C GLY A 134 14.64 10.63 -7.50
N GLN A 135 14.41 10.66 -6.17
CA GLN A 135 13.07 10.60 -5.59
C GLN A 135 12.42 11.98 -5.56
N PRO A 136 11.19 12.16 -6.06
CA PRO A 136 10.47 13.43 -5.94
C PRO A 136 10.02 13.66 -4.48
N ALA A 137 10.23 14.87 -4.00
CA ALA A 137 9.83 15.35 -2.69
C ALA A 137 8.87 16.54 -2.84
N ARG A 138 7.88 16.60 -1.95
CA ARG A 138 6.94 17.73 -1.84
C ARG A 138 6.80 18.08 -0.37
N LEU A 139 7.15 19.33 -0.04
CA LEU A 139 7.01 19.93 1.27
C LEU A 139 5.94 21.02 1.22
N GLN A 140 5.19 21.17 2.30
CA GLN A 140 4.21 22.23 2.46
C GLN A 140 4.46 22.97 3.77
N PHE A 141 4.40 24.30 3.74
CA PHE A 141 4.64 25.17 4.87
C PHE A 141 3.50 26.16 5.05
N ASP A 142 3.21 26.51 6.30
CA ASP A 142 2.15 27.46 6.62
C ASP A 142 2.71 28.87 6.66
N LEU A 143 2.83 29.48 5.47
CA LEU A 143 3.26 30.86 5.28
C LEU A 143 2.06 31.81 5.47
N ALA A 144 2.25 32.91 6.21
CA ALA A 144 1.26 33.97 6.35
C ALA A 144 1.92 35.36 6.38
N THR A 145 1.25 36.38 5.85
CA THR A 145 1.77 37.75 5.67
C THR A 145 1.89 38.60 6.96
N ASP A 146 1.69 37.99 8.12
CA ASP A 146 1.76 38.64 9.44
C ASP A 146 2.40 37.72 10.50
N ARG A 147 2.94 36.58 10.06
CA ARG A 147 3.54 35.56 10.92
C ARG A 147 4.95 35.25 10.45
N GLY A 148 5.92 35.38 11.36
CA GLY A 148 7.34 35.14 11.06
C GLY A 148 7.75 33.67 11.12
N ASP A 149 7.00 32.84 11.83
CA ASP A 149 7.16 31.38 11.79
C ASP A 149 6.47 30.80 10.55
N MET A 150 7.21 29.95 9.85
CA MET A 150 6.76 29.19 8.69
C MET A 150 6.93 27.69 9.00
N PRO A 151 6.06 27.13 9.87
CA PRO A 151 6.14 25.73 10.23
C PRO A 151 5.82 24.84 9.03
N ILE A 152 6.42 23.67 8.98
CA ILE A 152 6.06 22.64 8.01
C ILE A 152 4.68 22.08 8.35
N SER A 153 3.76 22.07 7.39
CA SER A 153 2.46 21.43 7.52
C SER A 153 2.44 20.02 6.96
N SER A 154 3.30 19.69 5.98
CA SER A 154 3.45 18.29 5.52
C SER A 154 4.73 18.05 4.71
N GLY A 155 5.09 16.76 4.57
CA GLY A 155 6.07 16.29 3.57
C GLY A 155 7.52 16.12 4.03
N GLY A 156 7.85 16.55 5.26
CA GLY A 156 9.19 16.44 5.84
C GLY A 156 9.18 16.47 7.36
N GLU A 157 10.27 16.01 7.97
CA GLU A 157 10.45 15.97 9.42
C GLU A 157 11.35 17.11 9.88
N ALA A 158 10.95 17.90 10.88
CA ALA A 158 11.81 18.95 11.43
C ALA A 158 13.07 18.33 12.05
N VAL A 159 14.24 18.79 11.64
CA VAL A 159 15.52 18.38 12.22
C VAL A 159 15.81 19.28 13.42
N ASP A 160 15.09 19.03 14.51
CA ASP A 160 15.60 19.09 15.90
C ASP A 160 14.50 18.75 16.93
N GLY A 161 14.62 17.55 17.51
CA GLY A 161 14.28 17.19 18.91
C GLY A 161 12.81 17.14 19.37
N GLY A 162 12.16 15.98 19.26
CA GLY A 162 10.80 15.71 19.73
C GLY A 162 10.60 15.35 21.22
N SER A 163 9.41 15.76 21.69
CA SER A 163 8.55 15.41 22.85
C SER A 163 8.82 14.17 23.74
N ASP A 164 9.24 14.41 24.99
CA ASP A 164 8.62 14.09 26.30
C ASP A 164 9.62 14.54 27.40
N ALA A 165 9.22 14.80 28.65
CA ALA A 165 10.06 15.54 29.62
C ALA A 165 10.98 14.62 30.47
N ALA A 166 12.28 14.86 30.41
CA ALA A 166 13.29 14.34 31.31
C ALA A 166 13.22 15.07 32.66
N ALA A 167 13.23 14.28 33.73
CA ALA A 167 13.43 14.76 35.09
C ALA A 167 14.90 15.14 35.31
N ALA A 168 15.14 16.30 35.93
CA ALA A 168 16.45 16.62 36.48
C ALA A 168 16.67 15.93 37.82
N ALA A 169 17.90 16.03 38.35
CA ALA A 169 18.39 15.36 39.56
C ALA A 169 17.49 15.54 40.82
N ASP A 170 16.59 16.53 40.82
CA ASP A 170 15.63 16.82 41.91
C ASP A 170 14.17 16.41 41.61
N GLY A 171 13.92 15.67 40.51
CA GLY A 171 12.63 14.99 40.24
C GLY A 171 11.53 15.82 39.56
N LEU A 172 11.78 17.07 39.18
CA LEU A 172 10.81 17.95 38.52
C LEU A 172 10.84 17.83 36.98
N PRO A 173 9.68 17.75 36.29
CA PRO A 173 9.61 17.78 34.83
C PRO A 173 10.07 19.13 34.26
N ARG A 174 10.88 19.11 33.20
CA ARG A 174 11.40 20.31 32.54
C ARG A 174 10.71 20.65 31.23
N TYR A 175 10.52 21.95 31.02
CA TYR A 175 9.84 22.51 29.86
C TYR A 175 10.60 23.73 29.33
N ARG A 176 10.65 23.90 28.01
CA ARG A 176 11.26 25.05 27.36
C ARG A 176 10.19 26.10 27.02
N ALA A 177 10.32 27.29 27.60
CA ALA A 177 9.45 28.44 27.40
C ALA A 177 10.24 29.60 26.76
N GLY A 178 10.50 29.50 25.45
CA GLY A 178 11.30 30.49 24.72
C GLY A 178 12.78 30.33 25.04
N LYS A 179 13.43 31.42 25.47
CA LYS A 179 14.84 31.40 25.91
C LYS A 179 15.04 30.86 27.33
N TYR A 180 13.96 30.50 28.02
CA TYR A 180 14.00 29.98 29.38
C TYR A 180 13.67 28.49 29.41
N GLU A 181 14.37 27.74 30.25
CA GLU A 181 14.01 26.39 30.65
C GLU A 181 13.41 26.44 32.06
N ILE A 182 12.21 25.90 32.22
CA ILE A 182 11.47 25.91 33.48
C ILE A 182 11.21 24.49 33.98
N ALA A 183 11.31 24.26 35.28
CA ALA A 183 10.84 23.04 35.92
C ALA A 183 9.72 23.39 36.90
N VAL A 184 8.58 22.72 36.81
CA VAL A 184 7.39 23.07 37.61
C VAL A 184 6.84 21.82 38.30
N GLY A 185 6.59 21.93 39.61
CA GLY A 185 5.99 20.86 40.40
C GLY A 185 5.01 21.37 41.44
N ILE A 186 4.13 20.47 41.87
CA ILE A 186 3.13 20.73 42.91
C ILE A 186 3.19 19.64 43.98
N GLU A 187 3.12 20.05 45.26
CA GLU A 187 3.13 19.18 46.43
C GLU A 187 1.85 19.40 47.27
N PRO A 188 1.06 18.34 47.55
CA PRO A 188 1.24 16.95 47.11
C PRO A 188 1.07 16.76 45.59
N GLU A 189 1.68 15.70 45.03
CA GLU A 189 1.67 15.41 43.57
C GLU A 189 0.26 15.36 42.96
N THR A 190 -0.75 14.96 43.74
CA THR A 190 -2.16 15.15 43.38
C THR A 190 -2.68 16.32 44.18
N ALA A 191 -3.00 17.42 43.50
CA ALA A 191 -3.48 18.62 44.15
C ALA A 191 -4.75 18.34 44.96
N ARG A 192 -4.90 18.99 46.10
CA ARG A 192 -6.04 18.83 47.00
C ARG A 192 -6.75 20.16 47.20
N VAL A 193 -8.00 20.08 47.66
CA VAL A 193 -8.72 21.27 48.14
C VAL A 193 -8.00 21.84 49.36
N GLY A 194 -7.76 23.14 49.38
CA GLY A 194 -6.93 23.84 50.34
C GLY A 194 -5.52 24.14 49.81
N GLU A 195 -4.56 24.30 50.71
CA GLU A 195 -3.18 24.67 50.38
C GLU A 195 -2.41 23.56 49.66
N ASN A 196 -1.80 23.94 48.52
CA ASN A 196 -0.85 23.15 47.75
C ASN A 196 0.41 23.98 47.52
N ARG A 197 1.59 23.38 47.72
CA ARG A 197 2.86 24.05 47.52
C ARG A 197 3.27 23.94 46.05
N LEU A 198 3.62 25.05 45.43
CA LEU A 198 4.10 25.14 44.05
C LEU A 198 5.61 25.41 44.07
N VAL A 199 6.37 24.64 43.30
CA VAL A 199 7.82 24.82 43.12
C VAL A 199 8.08 25.12 41.64
N LEU A 200 8.83 26.18 41.37
CA LEU A 200 9.23 26.61 40.04
C LEU A 200 10.73 26.85 40.01
N GLU A 201 11.43 26.25 39.05
CA GLU A 201 12.82 26.56 38.73
C GLU A 201 12.88 27.20 37.34
N VAL A 202 13.70 28.25 37.19
CA VAL A 202 13.87 29.00 35.94
C VAL A 202 15.37 29.12 35.63
N MET A 203 15.74 28.64 34.46
CA MET A 203 17.10 28.67 33.90
C MET A 203 17.09 29.40 32.54
N ASP A 204 18.20 30.02 32.18
CA ASP A 204 18.43 30.56 30.83
C ASP A 204 18.85 29.47 29.83
N ALA A 205 19.03 29.85 28.57
CA ALA A 205 19.42 28.94 27.49
C ALA A 205 20.82 28.32 27.67
N ASP A 206 21.67 28.93 28.51
CA ASP A 206 23.02 28.48 28.84
C ASP A 206 23.05 27.62 30.12
N GLY A 207 21.89 27.40 30.75
CA GLY A 207 21.72 26.60 31.96
C GLY A 207 22.01 27.33 33.27
N ASN A 208 22.11 28.67 33.26
CA ASN A 208 22.31 29.47 34.47
C ASN A 208 20.96 29.82 35.12
N PRO A 209 20.88 29.84 36.46
CA PRO A 209 19.67 30.24 37.17
C PRO A 209 19.30 31.71 36.93
N VAL A 210 18.02 31.99 36.68
CA VAL A 210 17.50 33.35 36.49
C VAL A 210 16.92 33.86 37.81
N ASP A 211 17.56 34.85 38.42
CA ASP A 211 17.22 35.30 39.78
C ASP A 211 16.31 36.54 39.88
N ASP A 212 16.38 37.45 38.91
CA ASP A 212 15.68 38.74 38.91
C ASP A 212 14.51 38.79 37.90
N MET A 213 13.63 37.79 37.96
CA MET A 213 12.45 37.69 37.08
C MET A 213 11.15 38.03 37.81
N ASP A 214 10.29 38.85 37.19
CA ASP A 214 8.92 39.07 37.65
C ASP A 214 8.06 37.86 37.24
N ILE A 215 7.61 37.10 38.23
CA ILE A 215 6.86 35.85 38.04
C ILE A 215 5.51 35.99 38.75
N ASP A 216 4.43 35.97 37.95
CA ASP A 216 3.06 35.90 38.46
C ASP A 216 2.48 34.51 38.16
N ALA A 217 2.01 33.81 39.20
CA ALA A 217 1.44 32.48 39.06
C ALA A 217 0.09 32.41 39.77
N PHE A 218 -0.94 31.94 39.06
CA PHE A 218 -2.28 31.75 39.61
C PHE A 218 -2.98 30.56 38.97
N ALA A 219 -3.75 29.82 39.79
CA ALA A 219 -4.70 28.84 39.30
C ALA A 219 -6.08 29.48 39.14
N GLN A 220 -6.81 29.15 38.08
CA GLN A 220 -8.12 29.75 37.83
C GLN A 220 -9.16 28.70 37.48
N MET A 221 -10.31 28.73 38.15
CA MET A 221 -11.50 27.99 37.73
C MET A 221 -12.35 28.90 36.82
N PRO A 222 -12.64 28.49 35.57
CA PRO A 222 -13.48 29.26 34.67
C PRO A 222 -14.93 29.35 35.19
N ALA A 223 -15.67 30.36 34.73
CA ALA A 223 -17.06 30.55 35.16
C ALA A 223 -17.94 29.37 34.73
N MET A 224 -18.75 28.84 35.64
CA MET A 224 -19.67 27.72 35.38
C MET A 224 -21.10 28.11 35.81
N GLY A 225 -22.00 28.24 34.82
CA GLY A 225 -23.39 28.61 35.05
C GLY A 225 -23.52 30.00 35.69
N ALA A 226 -24.04 30.05 36.92
CA ALA A 226 -24.23 31.29 37.68
C ALA A 226 -23.05 31.66 38.59
N MET A 227 -21.97 30.87 38.63
CA MET A 227 -20.78 31.17 39.44
C MET A 227 -19.72 31.93 38.61
N PRO A 228 -19.21 33.09 39.10
CA PRO A 228 -18.12 33.81 38.43
C PRO A 228 -16.80 33.03 38.51
N ALA A 229 -15.86 33.34 37.61
CA ALA A 229 -14.53 32.72 37.62
C ALA A 229 -13.79 33.04 38.94
N MET A 230 -13.14 32.03 39.52
CA MET A 230 -12.38 32.16 40.76
C MET A 230 -10.89 32.05 40.47
N ARG A 231 -10.09 32.94 41.06
CA ARG A 231 -8.64 32.95 40.96
C ARG A 231 -8.01 32.65 42.31
N ALA A 232 -7.05 31.75 42.29
CA ALA A 232 -6.20 31.39 43.43
C ALA A 232 -4.75 31.77 43.09
N PRO A 233 -4.23 32.90 43.60
CA PRO A 233 -2.84 33.27 43.41
C PRO A 233 -1.92 32.30 44.15
N ALA A 234 -0.74 32.01 43.59
CA ALA A 234 0.23 31.08 44.17
C ALA A 234 1.33 31.80 44.99
N GLY A 235 1.51 33.12 44.83
CA GLY A 235 2.45 33.93 45.63
C GLY A 235 3.86 33.36 45.69
N LEU A 236 4.52 33.21 44.54
CA LEU A 236 5.87 32.64 44.45
C LEU A 236 6.93 33.59 45.03
N GLU A 237 7.72 33.11 45.99
CA GLU A 237 8.86 33.80 46.58
C GLU A 237 10.17 33.07 46.24
N ARG A 238 11.25 33.82 46.03
CA ARG A 238 12.56 33.25 45.71
C ARG A 238 13.16 32.56 46.93
N THR A 239 13.44 31.27 46.81
CA THR A 239 14.04 30.44 47.88
C THR A 239 15.49 30.02 47.61
N GLY A 240 15.95 30.14 46.36
CA GLY A 240 17.33 29.83 45.96
C GLY A 240 17.68 30.35 44.56
N PRO A 241 18.90 30.10 44.05
CA PRO A 241 19.30 30.51 42.71
C PRO A 241 18.35 29.91 41.66
N GLY A 242 17.59 30.76 40.96
CA GLY A 242 16.63 30.37 39.93
C GLY A 242 15.43 29.58 40.47
N ARG A 243 15.23 29.51 41.79
CA ARG A 243 14.21 28.66 42.43
C ARG A 243 13.22 29.50 43.22
N TYR A 244 11.95 29.30 42.91
CA TYR A 244 10.79 30.02 43.44
C TYR A 244 9.81 29.02 44.05
N GLU A 245 9.28 29.32 45.23
CA GLU A 245 8.28 28.49 45.88
C GLU A 245 7.12 29.35 46.38
N GLY A 246 5.91 28.81 46.34
CA GLY A 246 4.70 29.51 46.77
C GLY A 246 3.60 28.54 47.17
N THR A 247 2.48 29.05 47.62
CA THR A 247 1.31 28.25 48.01
C THR A 247 0.08 28.69 47.25
N VAL A 248 -0.59 27.75 46.60
CA VAL A 248 -1.88 27.95 45.92
C VAL A 248 -3.00 27.27 46.69
N ASP A 249 -4.01 28.04 47.09
CA ASP A 249 -5.19 27.54 47.80
C ASP A 249 -6.33 27.25 46.81
N LEU A 250 -6.61 25.97 46.58
CA LEU A 250 -7.67 25.52 45.68
C LEU A 250 -8.98 25.36 46.46
N SER A 251 -9.93 26.28 46.28
CA SER A 251 -11.12 26.35 47.13
C SER A 251 -12.13 25.21 46.95
N MET A 252 -12.07 24.46 45.83
CA MET A 252 -13.00 23.37 45.50
C MET A 252 -12.35 22.30 44.63
N ARG A 253 -12.94 21.10 44.59
CA ARG A 253 -12.52 20.03 43.66
C ARG A 253 -12.87 20.39 42.22
N GLY A 254 -11.99 20.08 41.28
CA GLY A 254 -12.22 20.25 39.85
C GLY A 254 -10.94 20.61 39.08
N GLU A 255 -11.12 21.08 37.86
CA GLU A 255 -10.05 21.60 36.99
C GLU A 255 -9.74 23.06 37.36
N TRP A 256 -8.47 23.32 37.60
CA TRP A 256 -7.93 24.63 37.96
C TRP A 256 -6.68 24.92 37.11
N PRO A 257 -6.82 25.21 35.81
CA PRO A 257 -5.68 25.58 34.96
C PRO A 257 -4.73 26.57 35.65
N LEU A 258 -3.47 26.17 35.77
CA LEU A 258 -2.41 26.96 36.40
C LEU A 258 -1.72 27.79 35.32
N THR A 259 -1.74 29.11 35.47
CA THR A 259 -1.03 30.03 34.58
C THR A 259 0.21 30.55 35.29
N ILE A 260 1.36 30.48 34.62
CA ILE A 260 2.62 31.07 35.05
C ILE A 260 3.03 32.10 34.01
N GLN A 261 3.09 33.35 34.41
CA GLN A 261 3.55 34.48 33.62
C GLN A 261 5.02 34.72 33.95
N LEU A 262 5.88 34.54 32.95
CA LEU A 262 7.33 34.71 33.01
C LEU A 262 7.68 35.94 32.16
N GLY A 263 7.68 37.13 32.75
CA GLY A 263 7.85 38.38 32.00
C GLY A 263 6.76 38.54 30.91
N ASP A 264 7.17 38.54 29.64
CA ASP A 264 6.27 38.64 28.48
C ASP A 264 5.63 37.30 28.06
N ARG A 265 6.11 36.17 28.59
CA ARG A 265 5.63 34.83 28.22
C ARG A 265 4.61 34.28 29.20
N ARG A 266 3.59 33.63 28.66
CA ARG A 266 2.58 32.90 29.43
C ARG A 266 2.72 31.41 29.17
N VAL A 267 2.85 30.62 30.23
CA VAL A 267 2.81 29.16 30.19
C VAL A 267 1.61 28.70 31.00
N GLN A 268 0.81 27.80 30.44
CA GLN A 268 -0.36 27.25 31.10
C GLN A 268 -0.15 25.75 31.32
N PHE A 269 -0.46 25.32 32.53
CA PHE A 269 -0.44 23.94 32.98
C PHE A 269 -1.84 23.47 33.33
N ASP A 270 -2.09 22.23 33.00
CA ASP A 270 -3.27 21.48 33.31
C ASP A 270 -3.15 20.96 34.76
N LEU A 271 -3.87 21.62 35.67
CA LEU A 271 -3.91 21.29 37.10
C LEU A 271 -5.35 20.90 37.46
N ALA A 272 -5.52 19.77 38.14
CA ALA A 272 -6.83 19.34 38.64
C ALA A 272 -6.65 18.59 39.97
N THR A 273 -7.66 18.65 40.84
CA THR A 273 -7.59 18.06 42.19
C THR A 273 -7.75 16.53 42.24
N ASP A 274 -8.03 15.90 41.09
CA ASP A 274 -8.24 14.46 40.92
C ASP A 274 -7.26 13.82 39.93
N ARG A 275 -6.34 14.62 39.36
CA ARG A 275 -5.31 14.20 38.42
C ARG A 275 -3.94 14.34 39.09
N LYS A 276 -3.06 13.38 38.86
CA LYS A 276 -1.67 13.42 39.35
C LYS A 276 -0.82 14.32 38.45
N GLY A 277 -0.02 15.19 39.06
CA GLY A 277 1.01 16.00 38.41
C GLY A 277 0.48 17.26 37.72
N LEU A 278 1.41 17.95 37.06
CA LEU A 278 1.16 19.09 36.17
C LEU A 278 1.54 18.67 34.75
N THR A 279 0.67 18.90 33.78
CA THR A 279 0.99 18.71 32.36
C THR A 279 0.93 20.05 31.66
N VAL A 280 1.86 20.37 30.75
CA VAL A 280 1.77 21.63 30.00
C VAL A 280 0.57 21.57 29.07
N ALA A 281 -0.28 22.61 29.13
CA ALA A 281 -1.40 22.81 28.22
C ALA A 281 -0.98 23.68 27.03
N THR A 282 -0.29 24.81 27.28
CA THR A 282 0.22 25.72 26.22
C THR A 282 1.44 26.52 26.70
N GLY A 283 2.27 26.98 25.76
CA GLY A 283 3.34 27.97 26.02
C GLY A 283 4.74 27.42 26.34
N ALA A 284 4.90 26.09 26.47
CA ALA A 284 6.20 25.43 26.69
C ALA A 284 6.28 24.01 26.07
N THR A 285 7.49 23.49 25.83
CA THR A 285 7.73 22.14 25.27
C THR A 285 8.55 21.24 26.22
N PRO A 286 8.17 19.96 26.43
CA PRO A 286 8.89 19.05 27.33
C PRO A 286 10.26 18.60 26.77
N VAL A 287 11.28 18.43 27.64
CA VAL A 287 12.69 18.19 27.25
C VAL A 287 13.18 16.76 27.58
N GLY A 288 13.31 15.82 26.62
CA GLY A 288 14.00 14.50 26.75
C GLY A 288 13.14 13.20 26.90
N ALA A 289 13.09 12.35 25.87
CA ALA A 289 12.14 11.20 25.76
C ALA A 289 12.76 9.79 25.85
N ALA A 290 11.95 8.85 26.35
CA ALA A 290 12.00 7.40 26.06
C ALA A 290 10.57 6.87 25.80
N ALA A 291 10.42 5.95 24.85
CA ALA A 291 9.20 5.66 24.08
C ALA A 291 8.06 4.88 24.79
N ALA A 292 6.81 5.19 24.42
CA ALA A 292 5.59 4.37 24.62
C ALA A 292 4.51 4.64 23.52
N PRO A 293 3.50 3.76 23.31
CA PRO A 293 3.00 3.39 21.97
C PRO A 293 1.71 4.08 21.48
N ALA A 294 1.53 4.00 20.14
CA ALA A 294 0.33 4.14 19.29
C ALA A 294 -0.72 5.24 19.64
N ALA A 295 -0.77 6.26 18.77
CA ALA A 295 -1.64 7.42 18.82
C ALA A 295 -3.14 7.11 18.97
N GLU A 296 -3.67 7.34 20.16
CA GLU A 296 -5.09 7.44 20.46
C GLU A 296 -5.59 8.88 20.22
N GLY A 297 -6.69 9.06 19.48
CA GLY A 297 -7.29 10.39 19.29
C GLY A 297 -8.16 10.82 20.48
N PRO A 298 -8.49 12.12 20.60
CA PRO A 298 -9.24 12.66 21.73
C PRO A 298 -10.65 12.06 21.82
N VAL A 299 -11.10 11.77 23.04
CA VAL A 299 -12.42 11.18 23.31
C VAL A 299 -13.51 12.21 23.10
N VAL A 300 -14.47 11.92 22.23
CA VAL A 300 -15.62 12.78 21.94
C VAL A 300 -16.84 12.27 22.70
N THR A 301 -17.49 13.15 23.46
CA THR A 301 -18.74 12.82 24.15
C THR A 301 -19.95 13.30 23.35
N ILE A 302 -20.89 12.39 23.09
CA ILE A 302 -22.17 12.64 22.42
C ILE A 302 -23.31 12.22 23.36
N ASP A 303 -24.25 13.12 23.61
CA ASP A 303 -25.39 12.84 24.48
C ASP A 303 -26.32 11.75 23.90
N ASN A 304 -27.02 11.04 24.79
CA ASN A 304 -27.83 9.88 24.43
C ASN A 304 -28.98 10.24 23.45
N ARG A 305 -29.53 11.45 23.54
CA ARG A 305 -30.60 11.91 22.65
C ARG A 305 -30.07 12.11 21.23
N ARG A 306 -28.91 12.73 21.05
CA ARG A 306 -28.25 12.86 19.74
C ARG A 306 -27.85 11.50 19.17
N ARG A 307 -27.33 10.59 20.00
CA ARG A 307 -27.02 9.20 19.56
C ARG A 307 -28.23 8.48 18.97
N GLN A 308 -29.40 8.61 19.61
CA GLN A 308 -30.65 8.03 19.12
C GLN A 308 -31.16 8.70 17.84
N MET A 309 -31.09 10.03 17.75
CA MET A 309 -31.53 10.76 16.54
C MET A 309 -30.66 10.45 15.32
N ILE A 310 -29.35 10.22 15.52
CA ILE A 310 -28.41 9.83 14.46
C ILE A 310 -28.54 8.35 14.09
N GLY A 311 -29.22 7.55 14.92
CA GLY A 311 -29.45 6.12 14.67
C GLY A 311 -28.20 5.26 14.86
N VAL A 312 -27.29 5.66 15.76
CA VAL A 312 -26.00 5.00 16.00
C VAL A 312 -26.20 3.56 16.47
N THR A 313 -25.74 2.60 15.68
CA THR A 313 -25.61 1.19 16.04
C THR A 313 -24.16 0.84 16.33
N THR A 314 -23.95 -0.25 17.06
CA THR A 314 -22.63 -0.74 17.42
C THR A 314 -22.49 -2.21 17.08
N GLY A 315 -21.25 -2.64 16.86
CA GLY A 315 -20.85 -4.01 16.66
C GLY A 315 -19.69 -4.36 17.60
N LEU A 316 -19.46 -5.66 17.81
CA LEU A 316 -18.37 -6.13 18.66
C LEU A 316 -17.22 -6.64 17.81
N ALA A 317 -16.00 -6.21 18.15
CA ALA A 317 -14.77 -6.82 17.67
C ALA A 317 -14.67 -8.24 18.25
N THR A 318 -14.87 -9.25 17.40
CA THR A 318 -14.97 -10.65 17.82
C THR A 318 -14.13 -11.53 16.91
N HIS A 319 -13.59 -12.62 17.47
CA HIS A 319 -12.96 -13.62 16.63
C HIS A 319 -14.01 -14.43 15.88
N ARG A 320 -13.83 -14.58 14.57
CA ARG A 320 -14.74 -15.30 13.68
C ARG A 320 -13.95 -16.10 12.67
N ASP A 321 -14.54 -17.21 12.23
CA ASP A 321 -14.03 -17.93 11.08
C ASP A 321 -14.43 -17.15 9.83
N LEU A 322 -13.44 -16.60 9.15
CA LEU A 322 -13.65 -15.79 7.95
C LEU A 322 -13.49 -16.64 6.70
N VAL A 323 -14.48 -16.59 5.82
CA VAL A 323 -14.45 -17.24 4.51
C VAL A 323 -14.57 -16.18 3.42
N LYS A 324 -13.54 -16.05 2.58
CA LYS A 324 -13.55 -15.16 1.43
C LYS A 324 -14.12 -15.92 0.22
N SER A 325 -15.21 -15.39 -0.34
CA SER A 325 -15.73 -15.85 -1.63
C SER A 325 -14.96 -15.15 -2.75
N ILE A 326 -14.25 -15.93 -3.56
CA ILE A 326 -13.52 -15.46 -4.74
C ILE A 326 -14.35 -15.86 -5.95
N ARG A 327 -14.77 -14.87 -6.74
CA ARG A 327 -15.51 -15.11 -7.98
C ARG A 327 -14.55 -15.03 -9.16
N ALA A 328 -14.66 -16.02 -10.03
CA ALA A 328 -13.83 -16.18 -11.21
C ALA A 328 -14.69 -16.53 -12.41
N VAL A 329 -14.24 -16.11 -13.59
CA VAL A 329 -14.81 -16.57 -14.85
C VAL A 329 -14.02 -17.79 -15.27
N GLY A 330 -14.70 -18.82 -15.76
CA GLY A 330 -14.06 -19.99 -16.32
C GLY A 330 -14.69 -20.46 -17.61
N GLU A 331 -14.00 -21.38 -18.25
CA GLU A 331 -14.42 -22.05 -19.47
C GLU A 331 -14.43 -23.57 -19.24
N VAL A 332 -15.47 -24.24 -19.70
CA VAL A 332 -15.53 -25.70 -19.73
C VAL A 332 -14.59 -26.19 -20.82
N THR A 333 -13.59 -26.99 -20.45
CA THR A 333 -12.60 -27.56 -21.37
C THR A 333 -12.64 -29.08 -21.34
N VAL A 334 -12.01 -29.67 -22.35
CA VAL A 334 -11.85 -31.12 -22.43
C VAL A 334 -10.85 -31.56 -21.38
N ASP A 335 -11.10 -32.71 -20.74
CA ASP A 335 -10.08 -33.36 -19.93
C ASP A 335 -8.98 -33.90 -20.84
N GLU A 336 -7.84 -33.19 -20.90
CA GLU A 336 -6.71 -33.55 -21.78
C GLU A 336 -6.13 -34.93 -21.44
N THR A 337 -6.32 -35.43 -20.21
CA THR A 337 -5.87 -36.80 -19.84
C THR A 337 -6.72 -37.89 -20.48
N ARG A 338 -7.89 -37.52 -21.00
CA ARG A 338 -8.85 -38.40 -21.70
C ARG A 338 -9.01 -38.01 -23.16
N LEU A 339 -8.07 -37.25 -23.71
CA LEU A 339 -7.98 -36.91 -25.12
C LEU A 339 -7.05 -37.91 -25.83
N SER A 340 -7.48 -38.40 -26.99
CA SER A 340 -6.65 -39.20 -27.88
C SER A 340 -6.66 -38.60 -29.27
N GLU A 341 -5.48 -38.37 -29.82
CA GLU A 341 -5.29 -37.98 -31.20
C GLU A 341 -5.01 -39.21 -32.06
N VAL A 342 -5.67 -39.26 -33.22
CA VAL A 342 -5.45 -40.30 -34.23
C VAL A 342 -4.59 -39.70 -35.33
N ALA A 343 -3.40 -40.26 -35.51
CA ALA A 343 -2.45 -39.88 -36.55
C ALA A 343 -1.84 -41.14 -37.20
N LEU A 344 -1.43 -41.01 -38.46
CA LEU A 344 -0.78 -42.11 -39.20
C LEU A 344 0.72 -42.13 -38.98
N LYS A 345 1.33 -43.32 -39.00
CA LYS A 345 2.80 -43.49 -38.91
C LYS A 345 3.50 -43.51 -40.28
N TYR A 346 2.74 -43.39 -41.36
CA TYR A 346 3.15 -43.44 -42.76
C TYR A 346 2.28 -42.46 -43.56
N ASP A 347 2.73 -42.12 -44.77
CA ASP A 347 1.93 -41.32 -45.69
C ASP A 347 0.88 -42.19 -46.38
N GLY A 348 -0.31 -41.64 -46.62
CA GLY A 348 -1.40 -42.39 -47.23
C GLY A 348 -2.56 -41.54 -47.74
N TYR A 349 -3.54 -42.22 -48.32
CA TYR A 349 -4.79 -41.66 -48.78
C TYR A 349 -5.95 -42.24 -47.97
N ILE A 350 -6.82 -41.38 -47.49
CA ILE A 350 -8.01 -41.75 -46.74
C ILE A 350 -9.01 -42.38 -47.71
N GLY A 351 -9.45 -43.59 -47.40
CA GLY A 351 -10.48 -44.32 -48.11
C GLY A 351 -11.86 -43.96 -47.57
N ASP A 352 -12.56 -44.97 -47.06
CA ASP A 352 -13.93 -44.89 -46.52
C ASP A 352 -13.90 -44.32 -45.09
N LEU A 353 -14.37 -43.09 -44.92
CA LEU A 353 -14.46 -42.38 -43.64
C LEU A 353 -15.79 -42.70 -42.94
N LYS A 354 -15.71 -43.43 -41.82
CA LYS A 354 -16.87 -43.74 -40.96
C LYS A 354 -17.12 -42.68 -39.90
N ALA A 355 -16.08 -41.97 -39.47
CA ALA A 355 -16.14 -40.86 -38.53
C ALA A 355 -16.31 -39.53 -39.29
N ASP A 356 -17.49 -39.31 -39.86
CA ASP A 356 -17.77 -38.28 -40.87
C ASP A 356 -18.19 -36.91 -40.29
N TYR A 357 -18.68 -36.84 -39.05
CA TYR A 357 -19.07 -35.58 -38.39
C TYR A 357 -18.54 -35.42 -36.96
N VAL A 358 -18.18 -34.18 -36.60
CA VAL A 358 -17.81 -33.78 -35.24
C VAL A 358 -19.04 -33.86 -34.32
N GLY A 359 -18.86 -34.44 -33.13
CA GLY A 359 -19.91 -34.76 -32.17
C GLY A 359 -20.36 -36.22 -32.22
N MET A 360 -19.86 -37.01 -33.15
CA MET A 360 -20.18 -38.45 -33.26
C MET A 360 -19.64 -39.22 -32.04
N PRO A 361 -20.45 -40.05 -31.36
CA PRO A 361 -19.96 -40.99 -30.37
C PRO A 361 -19.19 -42.12 -31.05
N VAL A 362 -18.06 -42.51 -30.47
CA VAL A 362 -17.19 -43.59 -30.96
C VAL A 362 -16.89 -44.57 -29.84
N GLU A 363 -16.86 -45.86 -30.17
CA GLU A 363 -16.45 -46.93 -29.25
C GLU A 363 -15.00 -47.33 -29.50
N GLN A 364 -14.27 -47.70 -28.44
CA GLN A 364 -12.92 -48.23 -28.57
C GLN A 364 -12.89 -49.43 -29.53
N GLY A 365 -11.97 -49.41 -30.50
CA GLY A 365 -11.87 -50.45 -31.52
C GLY A 365 -12.86 -50.30 -32.68
N GLN A 366 -13.76 -49.32 -32.68
CA GLN A 366 -14.59 -49.01 -33.85
C GLN A 366 -13.72 -48.53 -35.01
N VAL A 367 -14.06 -48.95 -36.24
CA VAL A 367 -13.38 -48.45 -37.45
C VAL A 367 -13.75 -46.99 -37.67
N LEU A 368 -12.76 -46.11 -37.71
CA LEU A 368 -12.91 -44.67 -37.93
C LEU A 368 -12.84 -44.33 -39.41
N PHE A 369 -11.85 -44.89 -40.11
CA PHE A 369 -11.67 -44.76 -41.56
C PHE A 369 -10.78 -45.88 -42.08
N THR A 370 -10.68 -46.04 -43.41
CA THR A 370 -9.67 -46.89 -44.02
C THR A 370 -8.56 -46.05 -44.66
N VAL A 371 -7.34 -46.59 -44.75
CA VAL A 371 -6.19 -45.89 -45.33
C VAL A 371 -5.46 -46.77 -46.34
N TYR A 372 -5.19 -46.19 -47.51
CA TYR A 372 -4.26 -46.75 -48.48
C TYR A 372 -2.88 -46.12 -48.31
N SER A 373 -1.85 -46.95 -48.21
CA SER A 373 -0.46 -46.50 -48.25
C SER A 373 0.37 -47.48 -49.08
N PRO A 374 1.09 -46.99 -50.11
CA PRO A 374 1.98 -47.85 -50.90
C PRO A 374 3.04 -48.55 -50.04
N GLU A 375 3.52 -47.86 -49.01
CA GLU A 375 4.53 -48.37 -48.08
C GLU A 375 3.95 -49.51 -47.24
N LEU A 376 2.76 -49.30 -46.65
CA LEU A 376 2.02 -50.31 -45.89
C LEU A 376 1.72 -51.55 -46.74
N LEU A 377 1.29 -51.35 -47.98
CA LEU A 377 1.01 -52.44 -48.91
C LEU A 377 2.27 -53.27 -49.19
N ALA A 378 3.38 -52.62 -49.54
CA ALA A 378 4.65 -53.28 -49.78
C ALA A 378 5.13 -54.06 -48.54
N ALA A 379 4.88 -53.54 -47.33
CA ALA A 379 5.27 -54.26 -46.13
C ALA A 379 4.43 -55.50 -45.84
N GLN A 380 3.13 -55.48 -46.16
CA GLN A 380 2.26 -56.64 -46.06
C GLN A 380 2.71 -57.74 -47.04
N ASP A 381 3.06 -57.36 -48.27
CA ASP A 381 3.56 -58.31 -49.28
C ASP A 381 4.88 -58.96 -48.86
N GLU A 382 5.84 -58.17 -48.36
CA GLU A 382 7.11 -58.69 -47.86
C GLU A 382 6.88 -59.67 -46.69
N TYR A 383 5.98 -59.34 -45.75
CA TYR A 383 5.63 -60.23 -44.65
C TYR A 383 5.07 -61.57 -45.15
N LEU A 384 4.14 -61.52 -46.09
CA LEU A 384 3.53 -62.71 -46.68
C LEU A 384 4.54 -63.55 -47.47
N GLU A 385 5.47 -62.92 -48.17
CA GLU A 385 6.52 -63.62 -48.92
C GLU A 385 7.51 -64.32 -47.99
N VAL A 386 8.02 -63.63 -46.96
CA VAL A 386 8.89 -64.23 -45.94
C VAL A 386 8.19 -65.42 -45.27
N ARG A 387 6.90 -65.29 -44.98
CA ARG A 387 6.10 -66.36 -44.39
C ARG A 387 5.95 -67.58 -45.32
N ARG A 388 5.69 -67.36 -46.61
CA ARG A 388 5.61 -68.43 -47.62
C ARG A 388 6.95 -69.17 -47.78
N ARG A 389 8.08 -68.45 -47.77
CA ARG A 389 9.43 -69.04 -47.82
C ARG A 389 9.75 -69.85 -46.56
N ARG A 390 9.26 -69.43 -45.38
CA ARG A 390 9.41 -70.18 -44.11
C ARG A 390 8.67 -71.51 -44.12
N SER A 391 7.45 -71.59 -44.66
CA SER A 391 6.76 -72.88 -44.79
C SER A 391 7.58 -73.93 -45.58
N ALA A 392 8.61 -73.50 -46.32
CA ALA A 392 9.52 -74.36 -47.07
C ALA A 392 10.93 -74.54 -46.43
N ALA A 393 11.30 -73.85 -45.33
CA ALA A 393 12.67 -73.87 -44.79
C ALA A 393 12.79 -73.74 -43.26
N THR A 394 13.70 -74.50 -42.64
CA THR A 394 13.87 -74.70 -41.19
C THR A 394 14.64 -73.61 -40.42
N GLY A 395 14.89 -72.42 -40.99
CA GLY A 395 15.81 -71.40 -40.42
C GLY A 395 15.38 -69.93 -40.43
N GLY A 396 14.13 -69.60 -40.77
CA GLY A 396 13.69 -68.22 -41.08
C GLY A 396 13.06 -67.39 -39.94
N ASP A 397 13.33 -67.72 -38.67
CA ASP A 397 12.52 -67.16 -37.56
C ASP A 397 12.80 -65.67 -37.26
N SER A 398 14.04 -65.21 -37.43
CA SER A 398 14.42 -63.81 -37.18
C SER A 398 13.82 -62.84 -38.20
N LEU A 399 13.84 -63.19 -39.50
CA LEU A 399 13.32 -62.34 -40.57
C LEU A 399 11.79 -62.21 -40.51
N LEU A 400 11.08 -63.32 -40.25
CA LEU A 400 9.63 -63.26 -40.07
C LEU A 400 9.26 -62.41 -38.86
N ARG A 401 9.99 -62.55 -37.74
CA ARG A 401 9.80 -61.72 -36.55
C ARG A 401 10.05 -60.23 -36.86
N ALA A 402 11.09 -59.90 -37.62
CA ALA A 402 11.37 -58.52 -38.01
C ALA A 402 10.27 -57.94 -38.92
N ALA A 403 9.80 -58.70 -39.91
CA ALA A 403 8.72 -58.27 -40.79
C ALA A 403 7.39 -58.10 -40.03
N ARG A 404 7.06 -59.02 -39.10
CA ARG A 404 5.90 -58.89 -38.21
C ARG A 404 6.01 -57.65 -37.32
N GLN A 405 7.19 -57.42 -36.76
CA GLN A 405 7.46 -56.26 -35.92
C GLN A 405 7.30 -54.95 -36.70
N ARG A 406 7.70 -54.90 -37.98
CA ARG A 406 7.48 -53.72 -38.82
C ARG A 406 5.99 -53.41 -38.99
N LEU A 407 5.16 -54.41 -39.26
CA LEU A 407 3.70 -54.21 -39.36
C LEU A 407 3.11 -53.68 -38.04
N ARG A 408 3.55 -54.23 -36.89
CA ARG A 408 3.15 -53.72 -35.56
C ARG A 408 3.57 -52.27 -35.33
N LEU A 409 4.78 -51.90 -35.75
CA LEU A 409 5.28 -50.53 -35.63
C LEU A 409 4.48 -49.55 -36.49
N TRP A 410 3.77 -50.04 -37.50
CA TRP A 410 2.82 -49.29 -38.34
C TRP A 410 1.37 -49.42 -37.84
N ASP A 411 1.17 -49.75 -36.57
CA ASP A 411 -0.12 -49.84 -35.90
C ASP A 411 -1.11 -50.87 -36.47
N MET A 412 -0.63 -51.85 -37.25
CA MET A 412 -1.43 -53.04 -37.50
C MET A 412 -1.52 -53.86 -36.22
N SER A 413 -2.74 -54.04 -35.72
CA SER A 413 -3.04 -54.86 -34.56
C SER A 413 -2.72 -56.34 -34.80
N GLU A 414 -2.54 -57.10 -33.72
CA GLU A 414 -2.34 -58.55 -33.83
C GLU A 414 -3.50 -59.26 -34.55
N ALA A 415 -4.72 -58.75 -34.38
CA ALA A 415 -5.90 -59.28 -35.03
C ALA A 415 -5.85 -59.07 -36.55
N GLU A 416 -5.38 -57.90 -36.99
CA GLU A 416 -5.21 -57.57 -38.42
C GLU A 416 -4.06 -58.34 -39.04
N ILE A 417 -2.93 -58.49 -38.34
CA ILE A 417 -1.83 -59.32 -38.80
C ILE A 417 -2.30 -60.79 -38.90
N ALA A 418 -3.02 -61.31 -37.91
CA ALA A 418 -3.59 -62.65 -37.98
C ALA A 418 -4.65 -62.80 -39.09
N ALA A 419 -5.39 -61.73 -39.41
CA ALA A 419 -6.33 -61.71 -40.53
C ALA A 419 -5.61 -61.70 -41.89
N LEU A 420 -4.54 -60.91 -42.02
CA LEU A 420 -3.61 -60.92 -43.16
C LEU A 420 -3.03 -62.32 -43.35
N GLU A 421 -2.66 -62.98 -42.25
CA GLU A 421 -2.14 -64.32 -42.26
C GLU A 421 -3.15 -65.35 -42.80
N ARG A 422 -4.38 -65.32 -42.30
CA ARG A 422 -5.45 -66.22 -42.72
C ARG A 422 -5.88 -65.98 -44.17
N ARG A 423 -5.93 -64.71 -44.58
CA ARG A 423 -6.33 -64.31 -45.93
C ARG A 423 -5.26 -64.63 -46.98
N GLY A 424 -3.99 -64.50 -46.64
CA GLY A 424 -2.87 -64.83 -47.53
C GLY A 424 -2.59 -63.80 -48.63
N SER A 425 -3.34 -62.69 -48.68
CA SER A 425 -3.14 -61.55 -49.58
C SER A 425 -3.14 -60.22 -48.82
N PRO A 426 -2.36 -59.22 -49.27
CA PRO A 426 -2.31 -57.91 -48.64
C PRO A 426 -3.66 -57.19 -48.80
N LEU A 427 -3.91 -56.21 -47.95
CA LEU A 427 -5.11 -55.39 -48.00
C LEU A 427 -4.72 -53.98 -48.42
N GLU A 428 -5.38 -53.49 -49.47
CA GLU A 428 -5.10 -52.18 -50.06
C GLU A 428 -5.47 -51.03 -49.10
N TYR A 429 -6.67 -51.09 -48.52
CA TYR A 429 -7.21 -50.08 -47.59
C TYR A 429 -7.35 -50.61 -46.17
N VAL A 430 -6.33 -50.42 -45.33
CA VAL A 430 -6.31 -50.94 -43.95
C VAL A 430 -7.21 -50.10 -43.04
N PRO A 431 -8.08 -50.71 -42.22
CA PRO A 431 -8.91 -49.97 -41.28
C PRO A 431 -8.09 -49.36 -40.15
N ILE A 432 -8.39 -48.12 -39.79
CA ILE A 432 -7.85 -47.44 -38.61
C ILE A 432 -8.94 -47.41 -37.54
N HIS A 433 -8.58 -47.86 -36.35
CA HIS A 433 -9.50 -48.08 -35.24
C HIS A 433 -9.40 -46.97 -34.18
N ALA A 434 -10.50 -46.72 -33.46
CA ALA A 434 -10.52 -45.80 -32.35
C ALA A 434 -9.67 -46.31 -31.17
N PRO A 435 -8.68 -45.53 -30.69
CA PRO A 435 -7.84 -45.96 -29.56
C PRO A 435 -8.61 -45.99 -28.23
N GLN A 436 -9.68 -45.20 -28.11
CA GLN A 436 -10.55 -45.13 -26.95
C GLN A 436 -12.01 -44.84 -27.35
N SER A 437 -12.92 -45.11 -26.42
CA SER A 437 -14.32 -44.66 -26.53
C SER A 437 -14.42 -43.17 -26.19
N GLY A 438 -15.35 -42.45 -26.81
CA GLY A 438 -15.56 -41.03 -26.53
C GLY A 438 -16.40 -40.36 -27.60
N THR A 439 -16.17 -39.06 -27.79
CA THR A 439 -16.82 -38.23 -28.80
C THR A 439 -15.76 -37.64 -29.72
N LEU A 440 -16.02 -37.67 -31.03
CA LEU A 440 -15.17 -37.00 -32.01
C LEU A 440 -15.30 -35.48 -31.84
N ILE A 441 -14.25 -34.80 -31.40
CA ILE A 441 -14.27 -33.34 -31.15
C ILE A 441 -13.63 -32.54 -32.28
N GLU A 442 -12.71 -33.14 -33.04
CA GLU A 442 -12.09 -32.50 -34.21
C GLU A 442 -11.93 -33.48 -35.36
N ARG A 443 -12.02 -32.96 -36.58
CA ARG A 443 -11.83 -33.70 -37.82
C ARG A 443 -11.05 -32.86 -38.83
N HIS A 444 -9.86 -33.34 -39.20
CA HIS A 444 -8.93 -32.67 -40.12
C HIS A 444 -8.76 -33.43 -41.45
N ILE A 445 -9.59 -34.45 -41.71
CA ILE A 445 -9.56 -35.29 -42.91
C ILE A 445 -10.91 -35.36 -43.62
N ALA A 446 -10.90 -35.69 -44.91
CA ALA A 446 -12.07 -35.99 -45.72
C ALA A 446 -11.87 -37.29 -46.54
N ASP A 447 -12.95 -37.89 -47.03
CA ASP A 447 -12.87 -39.02 -47.97
C ASP A 447 -11.99 -38.67 -49.18
N GLY A 448 -11.08 -39.59 -49.53
CA GLY A 448 -10.14 -39.43 -50.66
C GLY A 448 -9.00 -38.44 -50.41
N SER A 449 -8.96 -37.76 -49.26
CA SER A 449 -7.87 -36.80 -48.96
C SER A 449 -6.55 -37.51 -48.69
N ALA A 450 -5.44 -36.82 -48.95
CA ALA A 450 -4.11 -37.29 -48.57
C ALA A 450 -3.84 -36.95 -47.10
N ALA A 451 -3.22 -37.87 -46.38
CA ALA A 451 -2.80 -37.70 -44.99
C ALA A 451 -1.29 -37.92 -44.88
N LYS A 452 -0.60 -36.97 -44.24
CA LYS A 452 0.83 -37.09 -43.96
C LYS A 452 1.07 -37.81 -42.65
N LYS A 453 2.20 -38.50 -42.58
CA LYS A 453 2.73 -39.08 -41.35
C LYS A 453 2.78 -38.05 -40.21
N LEU A 454 2.32 -38.46 -39.04
CA LEU A 454 2.25 -37.71 -37.77
C LEU A 454 1.37 -36.45 -37.80
N GLN A 455 0.61 -36.23 -38.87
CA GLN A 455 -0.41 -35.19 -38.89
C GLN A 455 -1.62 -35.65 -38.03
N PRO A 456 -2.12 -34.83 -37.09
CA PRO A 456 -3.37 -35.10 -36.40
C PRO A 456 -4.53 -35.16 -37.39
N LEU A 457 -5.28 -36.26 -37.40
CA LEU A 457 -6.39 -36.47 -38.33
C LEU A 457 -7.74 -36.34 -37.63
N LEU A 458 -7.88 -36.96 -36.47
CA LEU A 458 -9.10 -36.97 -35.65
C LEU A 458 -8.71 -36.81 -34.19
N SER A 459 -9.53 -36.10 -33.42
CA SER A 459 -9.37 -35.94 -31.97
C SER A 459 -10.60 -36.51 -31.28
N ILE A 460 -10.41 -37.50 -30.41
CA ILE A 460 -11.47 -38.20 -29.68
C ILE A 460 -11.30 -37.92 -28.20
N ALA A 461 -12.33 -37.40 -27.56
CA ALA A 461 -12.32 -37.10 -26.13
C ALA A 461 -13.46 -37.80 -25.39
N ASP A 462 -13.16 -38.34 -24.22
CA ASP A 462 -14.19 -38.82 -23.30
C ASP A 462 -14.78 -37.64 -22.50
N LEU A 463 -15.98 -37.22 -22.89
CA LEU A 463 -16.67 -36.07 -22.29
C LEU A 463 -17.45 -36.41 -21.01
N SER A 464 -17.38 -37.63 -20.49
CA SER A 464 -18.05 -38.01 -19.22
C SER A 464 -17.50 -37.26 -18.00
N ARG A 465 -16.29 -36.71 -18.13
CA ARG A 465 -15.69 -35.75 -17.20
C ARG A 465 -15.18 -34.59 -18.02
N VAL A 466 -15.38 -33.38 -17.51
CA VAL A 466 -14.86 -32.16 -18.13
C VAL A 466 -14.07 -31.38 -17.10
N TRP A 467 -13.20 -30.52 -17.59
CA TRP A 467 -12.55 -29.53 -16.77
C TRP A 467 -13.26 -28.20 -16.87
N VAL A 468 -13.11 -27.38 -15.83
CA VAL A 468 -13.40 -25.96 -15.87
C VAL A 468 -12.10 -25.25 -15.54
N GLU A 469 -11.60 -24.46 -16.47
CA GLU A 469 -10.44 -23.61 -16.25
C GLU A 469 -10.91 -22.22 -15.88
N ALA A 470 -10.72 -21.85 -14.62
CA ALA A 470 -11.10 -20.57 -14.06
C ALA A 470 -9.90 -19.61 -14.03
N GLU A 471 -10.14 -18.36 -14.39
CA GLU A 471 -9.17 -17.27 -14.28
C GLU A 471 -9.38 -16.51 -12.97
N VAL A 472 -8.36 -16.49 -12.12
CA VAL A 472 -8.38 -15.83 -10.81
C VAL A 472 -7.32 -14.73 -10.77
N PHE A 473 -7.66 -13.56 -10.25
CA PHE A 473 -6.72 -12.44 -10.16
C PHE A 473 -5.52 -12.75 -9.28
N GLU A 474 -4.35 -12.20 -9.64
CA GLU A 474 -3.06 -12.42 -8.98
C GLU A 474 -3.12 -12.31 -7.44
N GLY A 475 -3.81 -11.29 -6.92
CA GLY A 475 -3.91 -11.05 -5.47
C GLY A 475 -4.72 -12.08 -4.68
N ASP A 476 -5.50 -12.93 -5.36
CA ASP A 476 -6.30 -13.98 -4.74
C ASP A 476 -5.69 -15.37 -4.90
N LEU A 477 -4.69 -15.56 -5.76
CA LEU A 477 -4.09 -16.86 -6.00
C LEU A 477 -3.38 -17.44 -4.77
N GLU A 478 -2.84 -16.59 -3.91
CA GLU A 478 -2.20 -17.01 -2.65
C GLU A 478 -3.17 -17.70 -1.68
N LEU A 479 -4.47 -17.52 -1.87
CA LEU A 479 -5.52 -18.13 -1.07
C LEU A 479 -5.90 -19.53 -1.57
N LEU A 480 -5.58 -19.84 -2.83
CA LEU A 480 -6.04 -21.06 -3.47
C LEU A 480 -5.14 -22.24 -3.13
N GLN A 481 -5.78 -23.38 -2.90
CA GLN A 481 -5.12 -24.63 -2.56
C GLN A 481 -5.81 -25.78 -3.30
N GLU A 482 -5.04 -26.79 -3.67
CA GLU A 482 -5.60 -28.04 -4.20
C GLU A 482 -6.56 -28.67 -3.17
N GLY A 483 -7.67 -29.21 -3.66
CA GLY A 483 -8.75 -29.76 -2.85
C GLY A 483 -9.77 -28.73 -2.32
N MET A 484 -9.52 -27.42 -2.52
CA MET A 484 -10.46 -26.36 -2.16
C MET A 484 -11.82 -26.56 -2.84
N GLN A 485 -12.89 -26.32 -2.08
CA GLN A 485 -14.26 -26.43 -2.59
C GLN A 485 -14.62 -25.22 -3.46
N ALA A 486 -15.33 -25.48 -4.54
CA ALA A 486 -15.86 -24.47 -5.43
C ALA A 486 -17.27 -24.84 -5.89
N ASP A 487 -18.07 -23.83 -6.17
CA ASP A 487 -19.34 -23.98 -6.86
C ASP A 487 -19.20 -23.42 -8.27
N VAL A 488 -19.57 -24.23 -9.27
CA VAL A 488 -19.61 -23.81 -10.67
C VAL A 488 -21.05 -23.58 -11.09
N LEU A 489 -21.32 -22.43 -11.68
CA LEU A 489 -22.61 -22.04 -12.24
C LEU A 489 -22.45 -21.77 -13.72
N LEU A 490 -23.37 -22.26 -14.53
CA LEU A 490 -23.39 -21.97 -15.95
C LEU A 490 -24.53 -21.00 -16.24
N PRO A 491 -24.26 -19.78 -16.78
CA PRO A 491 -25.30 -18.78 -17.04
C PRO A 491 -26.40 -19.27 -17.98
N ASN A 492 -26.08 -20.21 -18.88
CA ASN A 492 -27.02 -20.81 -19.83
C ASN A 492 -27.87 -21.95 -19.23
N LEU A 493 -27.59 -22.38 -17.99
CA LEU A 493 -28.33 -23.40 -17.25
C LEU A 493 -28.73 -22.85 -15.85
N PRO A 494 -29.63 -21.86 -15.80
CA PRO A 494 -29.95 -21.16 -14.56
C PRO A 494 -30.54 -22.09 -13.49
N GLY A 495 -30.11 -21.90 -12.24
CA GLY A 495 -30.64 -22.61 -11.08
C GLY A 495 -29.93 -23.92 -10.72
N ARG A 496 -28.97 -24.40 -11.52
CA ARG A 496 -28.11 -25.54 -11.16
C ARG A 496 -26.73 -25.07 -10.71
N ARG A 497 -26.25 -25.66 -9.62
CA ARG A 497 -24.88 -25.49 -9.11
C ARG A 497 -24.17 -26.83 -9.22
N TYR A 498 -22.98 -26.82 -9.79
CA TYR A 498 -22.13 -27.99 -9.92
C TYR A 498 -21.04 -27.90 -8.85
N PRO A 499 -21.12 -28.71 -7.78
CA PRO A 499 -20.06 -28.74 -6.78
C PRO A 499 -18.79 -29.28 -7.43
N ALA A 500 -17.70 -28.56 -7.25
CA ALA A 500 -16.40 -28.90 -7.81
C ALA A 500 -15.30 -28.75 -6.75
N ARG A 501 -14.12 -29.24 -7.09
CA ARG A 501 -12.92 -29.04 -6.29
C ARG A 501 -11.80 -28.53 -7.19
N VAL A 502 -10.96 -27.68 -6.63
CA VAL A 502 -9.70 -27.27 -7.26
C VAL A 502 -8.82 -28.52 -7.35
N GLU A 503 -8.55 -28.94 -8.58
CA GLU A 503 -7.67 -30.08 -8.85
C GLU A 503 -6.22 -29.60 -9.00
N TYR A 504 -6.03 -28.44 -9.61
CA TYR A 504 -4.70 -27.92 -9.89
C TYR A 504 -4.69 -26.39 -9.99
N VAL A 505 -3.64 -25.76 -9.47
CA VAL A 505 -3.37 -24.33 -9.63
C VAL A 505 -2.14 -24.18 -10.51
N TYR A 506 -2.28 -23.58 -11.69
CA TYR A 506 -1.16 -23.48 -12.62
C TYR A 506 -0.07 -22.53 -12.09
N PRO A 507 1.22 -22.86 -12.25
CA PRO A 507 2.32 -22.05 -11.72
C PRO A 507 2.65 -20.81 -12.58
N THR A 508 1.76 -20.42 -13.48
CA THR A 508 1.97 -19.36 -14.47
C THR A 508 0.83 -18.35 -14.45
N LEU A 509 1.17 -17.08 -14.70
CA LEU A 509 0.21 -15.98 -14.85
C LEU A 509 0.12 -15.55 -16.31
N ASP A 510 -1.07 -15.14 -16.74
CA ASP A 510 -1.24 -14.38 -17.97
C ASP A 510 -0.84 -12.92 -17.72
N GLY A 511 0.22 -12.45 -18.40
CA GLY A 511 0.76 -11.11 -18.20
C GLY A 511 -0.14 -9.98 -18.71
N ARG A 512 -1.11 -10.27 -19.58
CA ARG A 512 -2.04 -9.29 -20.16
C ARG A 512 -3.24 -9.07 -19.25
N THR A 513 -3.81 -10.14 -18.70
CA THR A 513 -4.98 -10.07 -17.82
C THR A 513 -4.61 -10.02 -16.34
N ARG A 514 -3.36 -10.33 -15.97
CA ARG A 514 -2.91 -10.50 -14.57
C ARG A 514 -3.73 -11.53 -13.80
N THR A 515 -4.13 -12.60 -14.50
CA THR A 515 -4.87 -13.73 -13.94
C THR A 515 -4.01 -14.99 -13.93
N GLY A 516 -4.19 -15.81 -12.90
CA GLY A 516 -3.70 -17.18 -12.87
C GLY A 516 -4.82 -18.15 -13.23
N ARG A 517 -4.43 -19.29 -13.81
CA ARG A 517 -5.36 -20.35 -14.19
C ARG A 517 -5.52 -21.38 -13.08
N VAL A 518 -6.75 -21.79 -12.83
CA VAL A 518 -7.12 -22.78 -11.83
C VAL A 518 -8.01 -23.81 -12.49
N ARG A 519 -7.66 -25.08 -12.35
CA ARG A 519 -8.39 -26.18 -12.96
C ARG A 519 -9.29 -26.86 -11.93
N LEU A 520 -10.55 -27.04 -12.31
CA LEU A 520 -11.55 -27.78 -11.55
C LEU A 520 -12.07 -28.95 -12.38
N SER A 521 -12.35 -30.08 -11.75
CA SER A 521 -12.94 -31.25 -12.41
C SER A 521 -14.43 -31.36 -12.11
N LEU A 522 -15.26 -31.58 -13.14
CA LEU A 522 -16.70 -31.78 -13.00
C LEU A 522 -17.13 -33.12 -13.62
N ASP A 523 -18.06 -33.81 -12.95
CA ASP A 523 -18.76 -34.95 -13.55
C ASP A 523 -19.71 -34.45 -14.64
N ASN A 524 -19.66 -35.13 -15.78
CA ASN A 524 -20.49 -34.83 -16.94
C ASN A 524 -21.08 -36.10 -17.55
N SER A 525 -21.43 -37.07 -16.69
CA SER A 525 -22.07 -38.32 -17.10
C SER A 525 -23.38 -38.10 -17.87
N GLY A 526 -24.09 -36.99 -17.59
CA GLY A 526 -25.29 -36.57 -18.32
C GLY A 526 -25.05 -35.86 -19.66
N GLY A 527 -23.80 -35.50 -19.99
CA GLY A 527 -23.44 -34.81 -21.24
C GLY A 527 -24.00 -33.39 -21.38
N GLU A 528 -24.41 -32.76 -20.27
CA GLU A 528 -25.00 -31.42 -20.26
C GLU A 528 -23.93 -30.33 -20.44
N LEU A 529 -22.74 -30.55 -19.87
CA LEU A 529 -21.60 -29.63 -19.94
C LEU A 529 -20.88 -29.87 -21.26
N LYS A 530 -20.87 -28.86 -22.12
CA LYS A 530 -20.18 -28.92 -23.41
C LYS A 530 -18.89 -28.09 -23.34
N PRO A 531 -17.79 -28.54 -23.96
CA PRO A 531 -16.59 -27.73 -24.10
C PRO A 531 -16.91 -26.35 -24.71
N ALA A 532 -16.10 -25.35 -24.36
CA ALA A 532 -16.26 -23.93 -24.70
C ALA A 532 -17.48 -23.23 -24.08
N MET A 533 -18.18 -23.84 -23.12
CA MET A 533 -19.20 -23.14 -22.34
C MET A 533 -18.56 -22.23 -21.29
N TYR A 534 -19.11 -21.03 -21.12
CA TYR A 534 -18.75 -20.14 -20.01
C TYR A 534 -19.31 -20.63 -18.69
N ALA A 535 -18.52 -20.46 -17.64
CA ALA A 535 -18.85 -20.79 -16.27
C ALA A 535 -18.48 -19.63 -15.33
N GLU A 536 -19.30 -19.43 -14.31
CA GLU A 536 -18.97 -18.62 -13.14
C GLU A 536 -18.53 -19.58 -12.03
N VAL A 537 -17.35 -19.34 -11.47
CA VAL A 537 -16.77 -20.16 -10.42
C VAL A 537 -16.70 -19.35 -9.14
N SER A 538 -17.32 -19.87 -8.08
CA SER A 538 -17.24 -19.30 -6.73
C SER A 538 -16.38 -20.21 -5.86
N LEU A 539 -15.16 -19.77 -5.59
CA LEU A 539 -14.19 -20.43 -4.71
C LEU A 539 -14.38 -19.93 -3.28
N GLN A 540 -14.32 -20.83 -2.31
CA GLN A 540 -14.44 -20.47 -0.89
C GLN A 540 -13.09 -20.64 -0.19
N ALA A 541 -12.38 -19.52 0.00
CA ALA A 541 -11.10 -19.49 0.69
C ALA A 541 -11.29 -19.28 2.20
N ASN A 542 -10.88 -20.26 3.01
CA ASN A 542 -10.92 -20.15 4.46
C ASN A 542 -9.71 -19.33 4.96
N LEU A 543 -9.97 -18.17 5.58
CA LEU A 543 -8.95 -17.30 6.17
C LEU A 543 -8.63 -17.66 7.64
N GLY A 544 -9.38 -18.61 8.21
CA GLY A 544 -9.25 -19.10 9.57
C GLY A 544 -9.94 -18.20 10.60
N HIS A 545 -9.64 -18.47 11.87
CA HIS A 545 -10.20 -17.76 13.01
C HIS A 545 -9.45 -16.45 13.26
N ARG A 546 -10.09 -15.30 12.99
CA ARG A 546 -9.45 -13.99 13.02
C ARG A 546 -10.29 -12.97 13.79
N LEU A 547 -9.65 -12.00 14.45
CA LEU A 547 -10.35 -10.85 15.00
C LEU A 547 -10.94 -10.05 13.84
N SER A 548 -12.23 -9.75 13.91
CA SER A 548 -12.94 -9.08 12.84
C SER A 548 -13.96 -8.08 13.36
N VAL A 549 -14.24 -7.08 12.53
CA VAL A 549 -15.29 -6.10 12.73
C VAL A 549 -16.15 -5.99 11.46
N PRO A 550 -17.42 -5.57 11.57
CA PRO A 550 -18.22 -5.24 10.39
C PRO A 550 -17.51 -4.18 9.55
N GLU A 551 -17.49 -4.34 8.23
CA GLU A 551 -16.85 -3.40 7.30
C GLU A 551 -17.38 -1.96 7.49
N GLU A 552 -18.68 -1.83 7.73
CA GLU A 552 -19.37 -0.57 7.99
C GLU A 552 -18.84 0.21 9.20
N SER A 553 -18.14 -0.45 10.12
CA SER A 553 -17.50 0.21 11.27
C SER A 553 -16.22 0.97 10.91
N ILE A 554 -15.66 0.71 9.72
CA ILE A 554 -14.36 1.22 9.30
C ILE A 554 -14.54 2.46 8.44
N ILE A 555 -13.91 3.56 8.85
CA ILE A 555 -13.80 4.77 8.06
C ILE A 555 -12.48 4.73 7.29
N PHE A 556 -12.59 4.80 5.96
CA PHE A 556 -11.46 4.88 5.05
C PHE A 556 -11.05 6.35 4.85
N ALA A 557 -9.93 6.74 5.45
CA ALA A 557 -9.36 8.08 5.33
C ALA A 557 -8.02 8.01 4.59
N GLY A 558 -8.08 8.00 3.26
CA GLY A 558 -6.89 7.81 2.41
C GLY A 558 -6.23 6.45 2.67
N LYS A 559 -5.01 6.46 3.22
CA LYS A 559 -4.27 5.25 3.63
C LYS A 559 -4.52 4.85 5.09
N SER A 560 -5.25 5.65 5.87
CA SER A 560 -5.55 5.36 7.26
C SER A 560 -6.92 4.70 7.37
N ARG A 561 -7.05 3.74 8.29
CA ARG A 561 -8.31 3.08 8.64
C ARG A 561 -8.61 3.44 10.08
N VAL A 562 -9.79 3.99 10.33
CA VAL A 562 -10.18 4.48 11.65
C VAL A 562 -11.53 3.88 12.03
N VAL A 563 -11.66 3.46 13.29
CA VAL A 563 -12.93 3.04 13.88
C VAL A 563 -13.22 3.92 15.08
N PHE A 564 -14.49 4.10 15.42
CA PHE A 564 -14.87 4.72 16.69
C PHE A 564 -15.20 3.66 17.72
N VAL A 565 -14.40 3.59 18.78
CA VAL A 565 -14.63 2.69 19.92
C VAL A 565 -15.59 3.38 20.90
N ASP A 566 -16.69 2.71 21.25
CA ASP A 566 -17.64 3.17 22.28
C ASP A 566 -17.14 2.76 23.66
N LEU A 567 -16.71 3.75 24.45
CA LEU A 567 -16.25 3.58 25.83
C LEU A 567 -17.39 3.64 26.84
N GLY A 568 -18.64 3.63 26.38
CA GLY A 568 -19.84 3.76 27.20
C GLY A 568 -20.14 5.21 27.60
N GLY A 569 -21.40 5.43 28.04
CA GLY A 569 -21.85 6.75 28.52
C GLY A 569 -21.88 7.84 27.44
N GLY A 570 -21.83 7.47 26.15
CA GLY A 570 -21.77 8.44 25.05
C GLY A 570 -20.36 8.87 24.65
N ARG A 571 -19.32 8.28 25.25
CA ARG A 571 -17.92 8.57 24.93
C ARG A 571 -17.44 7.69 23.78
N LEU A 572 -17.03 8.32 22.68
CA LEU A 572 -16.50 7.66 21.49
C LEU A 572 -15.05 8.08 21.28
N GLN A 573 -14.19 7.10 21.04
CA GLN A 573 -12.76 7.34 20.82
C GLN A 573 -12.38 6.91 19.40
N PRO A 574 -11.88 7.83 18.55
CA PRO A 574 -11.32 7.44 17.26
C PRO A 574 -10.03 6.64 17.50
N ARG A 575 -9.96 5.45 16.91
CA ARG A 575 -8.80 4.58 16.98
C ARG A 575 -8.36 4.18 15.59
N ARG A 576 -7.08 4.42 15.28
CA ARG A 576 -6.46 3.93 14.04
C ARG A 576 -6.28 2.43 14.14
N ILE A 577 -6.65 1.72 13.09
CA ILE A 577 -6.54 0.26 13.01
C ILE A 577 -5.75 -0.15 11.78
N ARG A 578 -5.14 -1.33 11.85
CA ARG A 578 -4.57 -1.98 10.68
C ARG A 578 -5.47 -3.14 10.30
N THR A 579 -6.00 -3.09 9.08
CA THR A 579 -6.92 -4.11 8.56
C THR A 579 -6.18 -5.13 7.70
N GLY A 580 -6.63 -6.37 7.74
CA GLY A 580 -6.18 -7.47 6.89
C GLY A 580 -7.12 -7.68 5.72
N ARG A 581 -7.44 -8.95 5.44
CA ARG A 581 -8.31 -9.33 4.32
C ARG A 581 -9.79 -9.08 4.65
N GLN A 582 -10.56 -8.72 3.62
CA GLN A 582 -12.02 -8.62 3.69
C GLN A 582 -12.66 -9.96 3.30
N ALA A 583 -13.69 -10.35 4.04
CA ALA A 583 -14.46 -11.57 3.84
C ALA A 583 -15.96 -11.28 4.04
N GLY A 584 -16.66 -11.03 2.93
CA GLY A 584 -18.06 -10.63 2.96
C GLY A 584 -18.23 -9.28 3.66
N GLU A 585 -19.13 -9.23 4.64
CA GLU A 585 -19.46 -8.02 5.42
C GLU A 585 -18.46 -7.73 6.56
N PHE A 586 -17.42 -8.57 6.71
CA PHE A 586 -16.45 -8.47 7.80
C PHE A 586 -15.04 -8.22 7.28
N VAL A 587 -14.27 -7.48 8.05
CA VAL A 587 -12.86 -7.18 7.77
C VAL A 587 -12.00 -7.66 8.92
N GLU A 588 -10.92 -8.37 8.59
CA GLU A 588 -9.90 -8.78 9.56
C GLU A 588 -9.20 -7.55 10.16
N VAL A 589 -8.98 -7.58 11.47
CA VAL A 589 -8.23 -6.57 12.20
C VAL A 589 -6.89 -7.17 12.63
N LEU A 590 -5.80 -6.63 12.09
CA LEU A 590 -4.43 -7.05 12.39
C LEU A 590 -3.83 -6.33 13.60
N ASP A 591 -4.27 -5.09 13.85
CA ASP A 591 -3.81 -4.27 14.96
C ASP A 591 -4.78 -3.12 15.28
N GLY A 592 -4.74 -2.62 16.51
CA GLY A 592 -5.48 -1.45 16.96
C GLY A 592 -6.86 -1.70 17.56
N LEU A 593 -7.31 -2.94 17.75
CA LEU A 593 -8.50 -3.27 18.55
C LEU A 593 -8.27 -4.49 19.41
N ALA A 594 -8.93 -4.53 20.56
CA ALA A 594 -8.97 -5.68 21.44
C ALA A 594 -10.27 -6.50 21.22
N LEU A 595 -10.23 -7.77 21.65
CA LEU A 595 -11.41 -8.61 21.70
C LEU A 595 -12.48 -7.98 22.60
N ASN A 596 -13.73 -7.95 22.10
CA ASN A 596 -14.90 -7.35 22.73
C ASN A 596 -14.92 -5.81 22.75
N ASP A 597 -13.99 -5.13 22.08
CA ASP A 597 -14.14 -3.70 21.83
C ASP A 597 -15.45 -3.45 21.08
N THR A 598 -16.23 -2.49 21.56
CA THR A 598 -17.49 -2.09 20.93
C THR A 598 -17.19 -0.98 19.94
N VAL A 599 -17.43 -1.23 18.66
CA VAL A 599 -17.18 -0.28 17.58
C VAL A 599 -18.49 0.24 17.01
N VAL A 600 -18.51 1.51 16.59
CA VAL A 600 -19.68 2.11 15.96
C VAL A 600 -19.83 1.60 14.53
N THR A 601 -21.00 1.09 14.18
CA THR A 601 -21.29 0.54 12.84
C THR A 601 -22.17 1.45 11.98
N SER A 602 -22.93 2.37 12.58
CA SER A 602 -23.72 3.37 11.84
C SER A 602 -23.58 4.77 12.44
N GLY A 603 -23.81 5.80 11.62
CA GLY A 603 -23.62 7.20 12.05
C GLY A 603 -22.15 7.65 12.07
N ASN A 604 -21.22 6.81 11.59
CA ASN A 604 -19.77 7.05 11.55
C ASN A 604 -19.38 8.39 10.92
N PHE A 605 -20.03 8.80 9.84
CA PHE A 605 -19.74 10.08 9.17
C PHE A 605 -20.10 11.30 10.03
N LEU A 606 -21.27 11.28 10.69
CA LEU A 606 -21.72 12.40 11.53
C LEU A 606 -20.87 12.51 12.80
N ILE A 607 -20.46 11.36 13.36
CA ILE A 607 -19.52 11.32 14.49
C ILE A 607 -18.15 11.83 14.06
N ALA A 608 -17.66 11.45 12.87
CA ALA A 608 -16.41 11.98 12.33
C ALA A 608 -16.45 13.48 12.09
N ALA A 609 -17.57 14.01 11.58
CA ALA A 609 -17.75 15.45 11.38
C ALA A 609 -17.75 16.23 12.72
N GLU A 610 -18.46 15.72 13.74
CA GLU A 610 -18.46 16.30 15.09
C GLU A 610 -17.07 16.24 15.74
N THR A 611 -16.34 15.13 15.54
CA THR A 611 -14.97 14.95 16.03
C THR A 611 -14.02 15.95 15.37
N ARG A 612 -14.12 16.15 14.05
CA ARG A 612 -13.33 17.15 13.31
C ARG A 612 -13.61 18.58 13.79
N LEU A 613 -14.88 18.90 14.05
CA LEU A 613 -15.27 20.21 14.56
C LEU A 613 -14.76 20.48 15.98
N LYS A 614 -14.65 19.45 16.82
CA LYS A 614 -14.17 19.56 18.21
C LYS A 614 -12.66 19.45 18.38
N ALA A 615 -11.96 18.71 17.51
CA ALA A 615 -10.55 18.39 17.67
C ALA A 615 -9.58 19.40 17.01
N GLY A 616 -10.07 20.36 16.22
CA GLY A 616 -9.17 21.16 15.38
C GLY A 616 -8.55 20.32 14.26
N ILE A 617 -8.03 20.95 13.21
CA ILE A 617 -7.82 20.35 11.88
C ILE A 617 -6.67 19.31 11.79
N ASP A 618 -5.95 19.00 12.86
CA ASP A 618 -4.62 18.37 12.79
C ASP A 618 -4.53 16.83 12.90
N GLN A 619 -5.61 16.05 12.77
CA GLN A 619 -5.54 14.60 13.08
C GLN A 619 -6.21 13.65 12.09
N TRP A 620 -5.88 13.67 10.79
CA TRP A 620 -6.25 12.57 9.89
C TRP A 620 -5.13 12.15 8.96
#